data_AF-A0A2T3CD29-F1
#
_entry.id   AF-A0A2T3CD29-F1
#
_cell.length_a   1.000
_cell.length_b   1.000
_cell.length_c   1.000
_cell.angle_alpha   90.00
_cell.angle_beta   90.00
_cell.angle_gamma   90.00
#
_symmetry.space_group_name_H-M   'P 1'
#
loop_
_entity.id
_entity.type
_entity.pdbx_description
1 polymer ?
#
loop_
_entity_poly.entity_id
_entity_poly.type
_entity_poly.pdbx_seq_one_letter_code
_entity_poly.pdbx_strand_id
1 'polypeptide(L)'
;MQGLIINNPRLEFLRPALERWVDCIDRLNQTLGDSEAAYWHGAQANLSLLSAAAWQAELVTLQHHQSQKQRDEGEREGRCDLYIANREEAAYLQASQRWPHIARLDLNNALQETVLAARQVAAPSQLKVAALFASPWKAGQHASPEELQDLVDDLQKHTVCAIAWYFPYAYRKLHNEAGQYHPGVALLLKQA
;
A
#
# COMPACT_ATOMS: atom_id res chain seq x y z
N MET A 1 10.34 7.39 -10.60
CA MET A 1 9.17 8.30 -10.52
C MET A 1 8.46 7.95 -9.23
N GLN A 2 8.17 8.95 -8.40
CA GLN A 2 7.55 8.74 -7.11
C GLN A 2 6.62 9.89 -6.78
N GLY A 3 5.70 9.68 -5.86
CA GLY A 3 4.84 10.74 -5.36
C GLY A 3 3.95 10.28 -4.22
N LEU A 4 3.38 11.27 -3.53
CA LEU A 4 2.50 11.11 -2.40
C LEU A 4 1.43 12.21 -2.45
N ILE A 5 0.17 11.80 -2.32
CA ILE A 5 -0.99 12.67 -2.17
C ILE A 5 -1.75 12.20 -0.94
N ILE A 6 -2.05 13.12 -0.01
CA ILE A 6 -2.93 12.86 1.13
C ILE A 6 -4.05 13.89 1.09
N ASN A 7 -5.28 13.39 0.94
CA ASN A 7 -6.49 14.20 0.82
C ASN A 7 -7.34 14.17 2.10
N ASN A 8 -7.02 13.29 3.05
CA ASN A 8 -7.72 13.18 4.34
C ASN A 8 -6.76 13.55 5.49
N PRO A 9 -7.03 14.64 6.23
CA PRO A 9 -6.20 15.07 7.35
C PRO A 9 -5.96 14.00 8.43
N ARG A 10 -6.89 13.05 8.61
CA ARG A 10 -6.73 11.95 9.58
C ARG A 10 -5.65 10.93 9.20
N LEU A 11 -5.13 11.00 7.98
CA LEU A 11 -4.02 10.17 7.51
C LEU A 11 -2.70 10.95 7.42
N GLU A 12 -2.70 12.23 7.78
CA GLU A 12 -1.52 13.09 7.61
C GLU A 12 -0.35 12.61 8.49
N PHE A 13 -0.64 12.04 9.66
CA PHE A 13 0.40 11.44 10.52
C PHE A 13 1.15 10.27 9.87
N LEU A 14 0.61 9.67 8.80
CA LEU A 14 1.27 8.62 8.04
C LEU A 14 2.26 9.17 7.01
N ARG A 15 2.22 10.47 6.68
CA ARG A 15 3.11 11.10 5.68
C ARG A 15 4.59 10.71 5.89
N PRO A 16 5.17 10.83 7.11
CA PRO A 16 6.58 10.53 7.30
C PRO A 16 6.96 9.08 7.00
N ALA A 17 6.01 8.14 7.17
CA ALA A 17 6.20 6.73 6.84
C ALA A 17 6.00 6.47 5.34
N LEU A 18 5.01 7.11 4.71
CA LEU A 18 4.74 6.97 3.28
C LEU A 18 5.87 7.58 2.43
N GLU A 19 6.47 8.68 2.89
CA GLU A 19 7.65 9.28 2.25
C GLU A 19 8.87 8.36 2.37
N ARG A 20 9.12 7.76 3.54
CA ARG A 20 10.23 6.81 3.75
C ARG A 20 10.01 5.43 3.14
N TRP A 21 8.78 5.11 2.74
CA TRP A 21 8.46 3.79 2.19
C TRP A 21 9.23 3.52 0.88
N VAL A 22 9.42 4.55 0.06
CA VAL A 22 10.20 4.45 -1.18
C VAL A 22 11.67 4.15 -0.90
N ASP A 23 12.26 4.78 0.12
CA ASP A 23 13.65 4.55 0.54
C ASP A 23 13.84 3.11 1.06
N CYS A 24 12.82 2.57 1.74
CA CYS A 24 12.84 1.19 2.21
C CYS A 24 12.80 0.19 1.05
N ILE A 25 12.01 0.47 0.00
CA ILE A 25 11.98 -0.34 -1.22
C ILE A 25 13.36 -0.29 -1.90
N ASP A 26 13.94 0.91 -2.07
CA ASP A 26 15.25 1.07 -2.69
C ASP A 26 16.34 0.34 -1.92
N ARG A 27 16.35 0.48 -0.59
CA ARG A 27 17.33 -0.19 0.26
C ARG A 27 17.22 -1.70 0.16
N LEU A 28 16.00 -2.24 0.14
CA LEU A 28 15.78 -3.67 -0.04
C LEU A 28 16.37 -4.13 -1.38
N ASN A 29 16.00 -3.45 -2.47
CA ASN A 29 16.46 -3.84 -3.81
C ASN A 29 17.99 -3.70 -3.95
N GLN A 30 18.60 -2.65 -3.38
CA GLN A 30 20.07 -2.51 -3.34
C GLN A 30 20.76 -3.62 -2.54
N THR A 31 20.12 -4.12 -1.47
CA THR A 31 20.68 -5.15 -0.60
C THR A 31 20.54 -6.55 -1.20
N LEU A 32 19.38 -6.84 -1.81
CA LEU A 32 19.10 -8.14 -2.42
C LEU A 32 19.58 -8.25 -3.87
N GLY A 33 19.96 -7.12 -4.47
CA GLY A 33 20.39 -7.01 -5.85
C GLY A 33 19.24 -6.81 -6.84
N ASP A 34 19.61 -6.62 -8.10
CA ASP A 34 18.70 -6.25 -9.19
C ASP A 34 17.79 -7.39 -9.68
N SER A 35 17.60 -8.46 -8.91
CA SER A 35 16.73 -9.59 -9.26
C SER A 35 15.46 -9.67 -8.42
N GLU A 36 15.34 -8.84 -7.38
CA GLU A 36 14.24 -8.92 -6.41
C GLU A 36 13.54 -7.58 -6.24
N ALA A 37 12.22 -7.64 -6.08
CA ALA A 37 11.40 -6.49 -5.75
C ALA A 37 10.32 -6.90 -4.76
N ALA A 38 10.23 -6.24 -3.60
CA ALA A 38 9.23 -6.58 -2.56
C ALA A 38 7.80 -6.65 -3.09
N TYR A 39 7.47 -5.79 -4.05
CA TYR A 39 6.13 -5.73 -4.62
C TYR A 39 5.75 -6.97 -5.46
N TRP A 40 6.67 -7.90 -5.70
CA TRP A 40 6.39 -9.22 -6.30
C TRP A 40 5.86 -10.23 -5.27
N HIS A 41 6.19 -10.04 -3.99
CA HIS A 41 5.98 -11.01 -2.92
C HIS A 41 4.63 -10.86 -2.19
N GLY A 42 3.69 -10.11 -2.77
CA GLY A 42 2.34 -9.98 -2.23
C GLY A 42 2.17 -8.89 -1.16
N ALA A 43 0.93 -8.77 -0.66
CA ALA A 43 0.54 -7.65 0.20
C ALA A 43 1.33 -7.63 1.53
N GLN A 44 1.68 -8.80 2.06
CA GLN A 44 2.44 -8.92 3.31
C GLN A 44 3.87 -8.39 3.18
N ALA A 45 4.54 -8.63 2.05
CA ALA A 45 5.87 -8.08 1.78
C ALA A 45 5.83 -6.54 1.64
N ASN A 46 4.78 -6.01 1.00
CA ASN A 46 4.60 -4.56 0.94
C ASN A 46 4.29 -3.95 2.32
N LEU A 47 3.47 -4.62 3.14
CA LEU A 47 3.19 -4.23 4.51
C LEU A 47 4.43 -4.27 5.41
N SER A 48 5.32 -5.24 5.24
CA SER A 48 6.54 -5.31 6.03
C SER A 48 7.48 -4.14 5.72
N LEU A 49 7.58 -3.72 4.46
CA LEU A 49 8.30 -2.51 4.08
C LEU A 49 7.64 -1.24 4.60
N LEU A 50 6.31 -1.12 4.54
CA LEU A 50 5.59 0.01 5.13
C LEU A 50 5.81 0.07 6.64
N SER A 51 5.84 -1.09 7.31
CA SER A 51 6.15 -1.22 8.73
C SER A 51 7.57 -0.73 9.06
N ALA A 52 8.56 -1.15 8.27
CA ALA A 52 9.95 -0.68 8.44
C ALA A 52 10.08 0.83 8.22
N ALA A 53 9.37 1.38 7.23
CA ALA A 53 9.33 2.81 6.97
C ALA A 53 8.69 3.60 8.12
N ALA A 54 7.61 3.07 8.69
CA ALA A 54 6.94 3.63 9.86
C ALA A 54 7.87 3.68 11.09
N TRP A 55 8.61 2.61 11.38
CA TRP A 55 9.60 2.61 12.46
C TRP A 55 10.72 3.64 12.25
N GLN A 56 11.21 3.80 11.01
CA GLN A 56 12.19 4.83 10.68
C GLN A 56 11.62 6.26 10.75
N ALA A 57 10.29 6.37 10.74
CA ALA A 57 9.55 7.61 10.82
C ALA A 57 9.06 7.94 12.24
N GLU A 58 9.60 7.29 13.27
CA GLU A 58 9.20 7.44 14.68
C GLU A 58 7.74 7.06 14.97
N LEU A 59 7.12 6.29 14.08
CA LEU A 59 5.85 5.61 14.34
C LEU A 59 6.14 4.21 14.92
N VAL A 60 5.16 3.65 15.61
CA VAL A 60 5.19 2.26 16.05
C VAL A 60 4.24 1.43 15.22
N THR A 61 4.63 0.17 14.96
CA THR A 61 3.76 -0.76 14.25
C THR A 61 3.67 -2.09 14.96
N LEU A 62 2.52 -2.76 14.76
CA LEU A 62 2.31 -4.13 15.20
C LEU A 62 1.52 -4.89 14.12
N GLN A 63 2.11 -5.93 13.58
CA GLN A 63 1.43 -6.79 12.60
C GLN A 63 0.48 -7.75 13.29
N HIS A 64 -0.60 -8.12 12.59
CA HIS A 64 -1.60 -9.08 13.08
C HIS A 64 -2.21 -8.67 14.43
N HIS A 65 -2.31 -7.37 14.70
CA HIS A 65 -2.77 -6.85 15.98
C HIS A 65 -4.25 -7.21 16.22
N GLN A 66 -4.51 -7.83 17.37
CA GLN A 66 -5.87 -8.11 17.83
C GLN A 66 -6.49 -6.84 18.40
N SER A 67 -7.55 -6.36 17.76
CA SER A 67 -8.42 -5.32 18.29
C SER A 67 -9.61 -5.94 19.03
N GLN A 68 -10.07 -5.27 20.09
CA GLN A 68 -11.36 -5.60 20.71
C GLN A 68 -12.49 -4.87 19.99
N LYS A 69 -13.56 -5.59 19.63
CA LYS A 69 -14.80 -5.00 19.12
C LYS A 69 -15.80 -4.92 20.27
N GLN A 70 -16.44 -3.76 20.45
CA GLN A 70 -17.67 -3.67 21.22
C GLN A 70 -18.87 -3.76 20.26
N ARG A 71 -19.76 -4.72 20.50
CA ARG A 71 -21.12 -4.79 19.94
C ARG A 71 -22.10 -5.07 21.08
N ASP A 72 -23.37 -4.75 20.85
CA ASP A 72 -24.46 -5.02 21.81
C ASP A 72 -24.59 -6.52 22.18
N GLU A 73 -24.10 -7.43 21.33
CA GLU A 73 -24.11 -8.89 21.54
C GLU A 73 -22.83 -9.46 22.18
N GLY A 74 -21.89 -8.60 22.60
CA GLY A 74 -20.65 -9.00 23.30
C GLY A 74 -19.34 -8.64 22.58
N GLU A 75 -18.21 -8.94 23.23
CA GLU A 75 -16.87 -8.70 22.69
C GLU A 75 -16.52 -9.73 21.61
N ARG A 76 -16.06 -9.26 20.44
CA ARG A 76 -15.51 -10.13 19.40
C ARG A 76 -14.13 -9.66 19.00
N GLU A 77 -13.20 -10.59 18.81
CA GLU A 77 -11.87 -10.25 18.32
C GLU A 77 -11.94 -9.80 16.84
N GLY A 78 -11.32 -8.65 16.56
CA GLY A 78 -10.91 -8.25 15.22
C GLY A 78 -9.41 -8.38 15.10
N ARG A 79 -8.90 -8.67 13.92
CA ARG A 79 -7.47 -8.66 13.64
C ARG A 79 -7.24 -7.79 12.42
N CYS A 80 -6.42 -6.75 12.57
CA CYS A 80 -5.94 -5.99 11.41
C CYS A 80 -4.61 -6.60 10.94
N ASP A 81 -4.25 -6.34 9.69
CA ASP A 81 -2.96 -6.81 9.16
C ASP A 81 -1.81 -5.97 9.75
N LEU A 82 -2.04 -4.66 9.91
CA LEU A 82 -1.06 -3.73 10.47
C LEU A 82 -1.74 -2.67 11.34
N TYR A 83 -1.29 -2.54 12.58
CA TYR A 83 -1.53 -1.38 13.42
C TYR A 83 -0.37 -0.40 13.24
N ILE A 84 -0.65 0.89 13.05
CA ILE A 84 0.36 1.96 12.98
C ILE A 84 -0.07 3.11 13.88
N ALA A 85 0.82 3.64 14.70
CA ALA A 85 0.49 4.73 15.61
C ALA A 85 1.67 5.67 15.90
N ASN A 86 1.34 6.89 16.32
CA ASN A 86 2.22 7.74 17.13
C ASN A 86 1.55 7.99 18.49
N ARG A 87 1.95 9.04 19.22
CA ARG A 87 1.37 9.37 20.53
C ARG A 87 -0.07 9.91 20.48
N GLU A 88 -0.49 10.43 19.34
CA GLU A 88 -1.74 11.19 19.18
C GLU A 88 -2.77 10.42 18.34
N GLU A 89 -2.30 9.72 17.30
CA GLU A 89 -3.12 9.06 16.30
C GLU A 89 -2.70 7.60 16.11
N ALA A 90 -3.68 6.77 15.76
CA ALA A 90 -3.49 5.37 15.44
C ALA A 90 -4.44 4.94 14.32
N ALA A 91 -3.97 4.08 13.42
CA ALA A 91 -4.73 3.49 12.35
C ALA A 91 -4.63 1.96 12.34
N TYR A 92 -5.75 1.31 12.02
CA TYR A 92 -5.87 -0.14 11.88
C TYR A 92 -6.06 -0.47 10.40
N LEU A 93 -5.03 -1.05 9.79
CA LEU A 93 -4.97 -1.30 8.36
C LEU A 93 -5.37 -2.74 8.03
N GLN A 94 -6.25 -2.89 7.05
CA GLN A 94 -6.45 -4.14 6.32
C GLN A 94 -5.87 -3.98 4.92
N ALA A 95 -4.99 -4.89 4.52
CA ALA A 95 -4.31 -4.81 3.24
C ALA A 95 -4.81 -5.83 2.23
N SER A 96 -4.67 -5.47 0.96
CA SER A 96 -4.77 -6.40 -0.16
C SER A 96 -3.83 -5.97 -1.28
N GLN A 97 -3.64 -6.83 -2.29
CA GLN A 97 -2.87 -6.48 -3.48
C GLN A 97 -3.59 -6.88 -4.76
N ARG A 98 -3.38 -6.09 -5.81
CA ARG A 98 -3.77 -6.39 -7.19
C ARG A 98 -2.61 -6.15 -8.15
N TRP A 99 -2.67 -6.86 -9.28
CA TRP A 99 -1.70 -6.76 -10.37
C TRP A 99 -2.40 -6.29 -11.64
N PRO A 100 -2.80 -5.00 -11.71
CA PRO A 100 -3.48 -4.46 -12.88
C PRO A 100 -2.54 -4.42 -14.08
N HIS A 101 -3.09 -4.56 -15.28
CA HIS A 101 -2.32 -4.28 -16.49
C HIS A 101 -2.11 -2.76 -16.61
N ILE A 102 -0.92 -2.31 -17.02
CA ILE A 102 -0.59 -0.87 -17.05
C ILE A 102 -1.57 -0.06 -17.91
N ALA A 103 -2.04 -0.63 -19.02
CA ALA A 103 -3.00 0.02 -19.91
C ALA A 103 -4.47 0.01 -19.41
N ARG A 104 -4.75 -0.65 -18.27
CA ARG A 104 -6.09 -0.72 -17.70
C ARG A 104 -6.03 -0.86 -16.17
N LEU A 105 -6.13 0.28 -15.50
CA LEU A 105 -6.12 0.38 -14.06
C LEU A 105 -7.55 0.37 -13.48
N ASP A 106 -8.20 -0.80 -13.43
CA ASP A 106 -9.49 -0.94 -12.74
C ASP A 106 -9.27 -1.48 -11.32
N LEU A 107 -9.29 -0.58 -10.33
CA LEU A 107 -9.09 -0.91 -8.91
C LEU A 107 -10.36 -0.74 -8.08
N ASN A 108 -11.47 -0.30 -8.66
CA ASN A 108 -12.67 0.09 -7.91
C ASN A 108 -13.24 -1.07 -7.09
N ASN A 109 -13.43 -2.23 -7.72
CA ASN A 109 -13.96 -3.41 -7.02
C ASN A 109 -13.00 -3.89 -5.92
N ALA A 110 -11.71 -3.97 -6.21
CA ALA A 110 -10.70 -4.37 -5.24
C ALA A 110 -10.61 -3.42 -4.03
N LEU A 111 -10.75 -2.11 -4.29
CA LEU A 111 -10.77 -1.10 -3.25
C LEU A 111 -12.02 -1.26 -2.37
N GLN A 112 -13.19 -1.48 -2.96
CA GLN A 112 -14.43 -1.73 -2.21
C GLN A 112 -14.35 -3.00 -1.37
N GLU A 113 -13.84 -4.11 -1.93
CA GLU A 113 -13.60 -5.35 -1.19
C GLU A 113 -12.68 -5.10 0.03
N THR A 114 -11.60 -4.35 -0.17
CA THR A 114 -10.65 -4.04 0.91
C THR A 114 -11.26 -3.14 1.98
N VAL A 115 -12.11 -2.17 1.59
CA VAL A 115 -12.89 -1.34 2.53
C VAL A 115 -13.85 -2.18 3.35
N LEU A 116 -14.59 -3.11 2.73
CA LEU A 116 -15.50 -4.00 3.44
C LEU A 116 -14.76 -4.87 4.46
N ALA A 117 -13.56 -5.35 4.12
CA ALA A 117 -12.71 -6.08 5.05
C ALA A 117 -12.19 -5.19 6.19
N ALA A 118 -11.70 -3.99 5.87
CA ALA A 118 -11.20 -3.01 6.85
C ALA A 118 -12.26 -2.59 7.88
N ARG A 119 -13.54 -2.53 7.51
CA ARG A 119 -14.63 -2.24 8.46
C ARG A 119 -14.71 -3.23 9.62
N GLN A 120 -14.22 -4.45 9.43
CA GLN A 120 -14.33 -5.55 10.37
C GLN A 120 -13.10 -5.71 11.28
N VAL A 121 -12.08 -4.85 11.18
CA VAL A 121 -10.80 -5.07 11.88
C VAL A 121 -10.67 -4.37 13.22
N ALA A 122 -11.57 -3.46 13.56
CA ALA A 122 -11.48 -2.60 14.74
C ALA A 122 -12.86 -1.99 15.11
N ALA A 123 -12.94 -1.33 16.27
CA ALA A 123 -14.17 -0.70 16.75
C ALA A 123 -14.62 0.48 15.85
N PRO A 124 -15.92 0.87 15.84
CA PRO A 124 -16.41 1.98 15.03
C PRO A 124 -15.74 3.34 15.27
N SER A 125 -15.30 3.61 16.50
CA SER A 125 -14.61 4.85 16.88
C SER A 125 -13.16 4.94 16.40
N GLN A 126 -12.56 3.79 16.04
CA GLN A 126 -11.15 3.70 15.65
C GLN A 126 -10.98 3.98 14.16
N LEU A 127 -9.85 4.60 13.80
CA LEU A 127 -9.50 4.87 12.42
C LEU A 127 -9.15 3.57 11.69
N LYS A 128 -10.06 3.09 10.84
CA LYS A 128 -9.90 1.90 10.00
C LYS A 128 -9.53 2.32 8.59
N VAL A 129 -8.51 1.67 8.04
CA VAL A 129 -7.95 2.03 6.74
C VAL A 129 -7.83 0.78 5.88
N ALA A 130 -8.45 0.81 4.71
CA ALA A 130 -8.15 -0.12 3.63
C ALA A 130 -6.87 0.31 2.93
N ALA A 131 -5.90 -0.61 2.83
CA ALA A 131 -4.62 -0.42 2.17
C ALA A 131 -4.53 -1.33 0.93
N LEU A 132 -4.80 -0.78 -0.25
CA LEU A 132 -4.71 -1.52 -1.50
C LEU A 132 -3.36 -1.27 -2.18
N PHE A 133 -2.53 -2.28 -2.26
CA PHE A 133 -1.33 -2.26 -3.09
C PHE A 133 -1.69 -2.61 -4.54
N ALA A 134 -1.20 -1.81 -5.48
CA ALA A 134 -1.32 -2.05 -6.92
C ALA A 134 0.08 -2.20 -7.51
N SER A 135 0.40 -3.40 -7.99
CA SER A 135 1.67 -3.71 -8.64
C SER A 135 1.42 -3.89 -10.13
N PRO A 136 1.38 -2.79 -10.91
CA PRO A 136 1.06 -2.85 -12.33
C PRO A 136 2.03 -3.76 -13.08
N TRP A 137 1.58 -4.29 -14.22
CA TRP A 137 2.45 -5.08 -15.08
C TRP A 137 2.21 -4.81 -16.57
N LYS A 138 3.22 -5.13 -17.39
CA LYS A 138 3.20 -5.02 -18.84
C LYS A 138 3.88 -6.24 -19.47
N ALA A 139 3.29 -6.79 -20.53
CA ALA A 139 3.89 -7.91 -21.25
C ALA A 139 4.97 -7.46 -22.25
N GLY A 140 6.03 -8.27 -22.40
CA GLY A 140 6.95 -8.22 -23.53
C GLY A 140 8.00 -7.10 -23.49
N GLN A 141 7.71 -5.97 -22.87
CA GLN A 141 8.66 -4.88 -22.69
C GLN A 141 8.35 -4.05 -21.44
N HIS A 142 9.36 -3.30 -20.98
CA HIS A 142 9.22 -2.36 -19.87
C HIS A 142 8.28 -1.20 -20.22
N ALA A 143 7.70 -0.59 -19.19
CA ALA A 143 6.83 0.58 -19.32
C ALA A 143 7.63 1.84 -19.70
N SER A 144 7.12 2.63 -20.64
CA SER A 144 7.69 3.92 -21.01
C SER A 144 7.39 4.98 -19.93
N PRO A 145 8.13 6.10 -19.89
CA PRO A 145 7.82 7.22 -19.00
C PRO A 145 6.38 7.74 -19.17
N GLU A 146 5.89 7.80 -20.40
CA GLU A 146 4.53 8.26 -20.73
C GLU A 146 3.47 7.31 -20.17
N GLU A 147 3.64 5.99 -20.37
CA GLU A 147 2.70 5.00 -19.82
C GLU A 147 2.66 5.03 -18.28
N LEU A 148 3.79 5.34 -17.64
CA LEU A 148 3.83 5.50 -16.19
C LEU A 148 3.18 6.80 -15.72
N GLN A 149 3.25 7.86 -16.54
CA GLN A 149 2.53 9.10 -16.25
C GLN A 149 1.02 8.89 -16.40
N ASP A 150 0.57 8.24 -17.47
CA ASP A 150 -0.84 7.88 -17.68
C ASP A 150 -1.36 7.02 -16.53
N LEU A 151 -0.56 6.06 -16.06
CA LEU A 151 -0.88 5.25 -14.89
C LEU A 151 -1.03 6.10 -13.62
N VAL A 152 -0.16 7.09 -13.40
CA VAL A 152 -0.24 8.01 -12.25
C VAL A 152 -1.50 8.86 -12.33
N ASP A 153 -1.86 9.33 -13.53
CA ASP A 153 -3.08 10.10 -13.76
C ASP A 153 -4.32 9.23 -13.52
N ASP A 154 -4.29 7.95 -13.92
CA ASP A 154 -5.35 6.98 -13.64
C ASP A 154 -5.49 6.64 -12.15
N LEU A 155 -4.38 6.49 -11.42
CA LEU A 155 -4.37 6.30 -9.97
C LEU A 155 -5.12 7.44 -9.28
N GLN A 156 -4.86 8.68 -9.68
CA GLN A 156 -5.45 9.88 -9.09
C GLN A 156 -6.96 10.04 -9.36
N LYS A 157 -7.52 9.36 -10.36
CA LYS A 157 -8.97 9.36 -10.62
C LYS A 157 -9.78 8.61 -9.55
N HIS A 158 -9.11 7.80 -8.72
CA HIS A 158 -9.79 7.01 -7.68
C HIS A 158 -10.11 7.88 -6.46
N THR A 159 -11.35 7.80 -5.95
CA THR A 159 -11.74 8.49 -4.71
C THR A 159 -11.20 7.77 -3.48
N VAL A 160 -10.02 8.18 -3.03
CA VAL A 160 -9.27 7.64 -1.90
C VAL A 160 -8.72 8.75 -0.99
N CYS A 161 -8.31 8.37 0.21
CA CYS A 161 -7.83 9.29 1.25
C CYS A 161 -6.34 9.62 1.11
N ALA A 162 -5.54 8.69 0.59
CA ALA A 162 -4.15 8.93 0.21
C ALA A 162 -3.70 7.99 -0.91
N ILE A 163 -2.72 8.43 -1.69
CA ILE A 163 -2.05 7.65 -2.73
C ILE A 163 -0.55 7.87 -2.58
N ALA A 164 0.23 6.80 -2.47
CA ALA A 164 1.69 6.83 -2.61
C ALA A 164 2.08 5.93 -3.78
N TRP A 165 3.09 6.29 -4.55
CA TRP A 165 3.58 5.44 -5.63
C TRP A 165 5.09 5.51 -5.78
N TYR A 166 5.65 4.39 -6.20
CA TYR A 166 7.07 4.26 -6.49
C TYR A 166 7.31 3.39 -7.73
N PHE A 167 7.83 4.02 -8.78
CA PHE A 167 8.23 3.41 -10.05
C PHE A 167 9.72 3.67 -10.29
N PRO A 168 10.62 2.91 -9.63
CA PRO A 168 12.06 3.08 -9.71
C PRO A 168 12.57 2.86 -11.13
N TYR A 169 13.52 3.68 -11.59
CA TYR A 169 14.07 3.54 -12.95
C TYR A 169 14.90 2.28 -13.13
N ALA A 170 15.77 1.96 -12.16
CA ALA A 170 16.67 0.81 -12.19
C ALA A 170 15.93 -0.53 -12.40
N TYR A 171 14.75 -0.65 -11.79
CA TYR A 171 14.02 -1.92 -11.73
C TYR A 171 12.91 -2.06 -12.77
N ARG A 172 12.75 -1.11 -13.72
CA ARG A 172 11.72 -1.24 -14.79
C ARG A 172 11.97 -2.39 -15.74
N LYS A 173 13.22 -2.85 -15.84
CA LYS A 173 13.65 -3.95 -16.70
C LYS A 173 13.44 -5.32 -16.05
N LEU A 174 13.09 -5.35 -14.77
CA LEU A 174 12.77 -6.58 -14.08
C LEU A 174 11.50 -7.19 -14.64
N HIS A 175 11.58 -8.47 -14.96
CA HIS A 175 10.47 -9.28 -15.44
C HIS A 175 10.53 -10.68 -14.84
N ASN A 176 9.37 -11.31 -14.70
CA ASN A 176 9.28 -12.70 -14.31
C ASN A 176 9.58 -13.64 -15.50
N GLU A 177 9.61 -14.95 -15.25
CA GLU A 177 9.85 -15.97 -16.27
C GLU A 177 8.82 -15.94 -17.42
N ALA A 178 7.63 -15.39 -17.19
CA ALA A 178 6.59 -15.20 -18.19
C ALA A 178 6.78 -13.91 -19.03
N GLY A 179 7.87 -13.16 -18.85
CA GLY A 179 8.14 -11.92 -19.57
C GLY A 179 7.23 -10.76 -19.17
N GLN A 180 6.67 -10.79 -17.96
CA GLN A 180 5.84 -9.72 -17.39
C GLN A 180 6.72 -8.76 -16.59
N TYR A 181 6.76 -7.51 -17.04
CA TYR A 181 7.52 -6.43 -16.42
C TYR A 181 6.67 -5.71 -15.38
N HIS A 182 7.23 -5.51 -14.19
CA HIS A 182 6.56 -4.85 -13.07
C HIS A 182 7.31 -3.57 -12.71
N PRO A 183 6.87 -2.39 -13.18
CA PRO A 183 7.66 -1.17 -13.07
C PRO A 183 7.69 -0.56 -11.66
N GLY A 184 6.94 -1.12 -10.70
CA GLY A 184 6.90 -0.64 -9.33
C GLY A 184 5.58 -0.96 -8.64
N VAL A 185 5.20 -0.11 -7.69
CA VAL A 185 4.02 -0.29 -6.84
C VAL A 185 3.37 1.04 -6.48
N ALA A 186 2.04 1.04 -6.35
CA ALA A 186 1.27 2.10 -5.73
C ALA A 186 0.51 1.57 -4.51
N LEU A 187 0.30 2.43 -3.52
CA LEU A 187 -0.49 2.18 -2.33
C LEU A 187 -1.64 3.19 -2.30
N LEU A 188 -2.87 2.69 -2.32
CA LEU A 188 -4.08 3.48 -2.15
C LEU A 188 -4.63 3.25 -0.75
N LEU A 189 -4.84 4.32 0.01
CA LEU A 189 -5.42 4.28 1.35
C LEU A 189 -6.83 4.86 1.34
N LYS A 190 -7.80 4.13 1.88
CA LYS A 190 -9.18 4.60 2.02
C LYS A 190 -9.70 4.34 3.42
N GLN A 191 -10.23 5.37 4.07
CA GLN A 191 -10.92 5.22 5.34
C GLN A 191 -12.19 4.37 5.16
N ALA A 192 -12.39 3.41 6.06
CA ALA A 192 -13.41 2.36 5.94
C ALA A 192 -14.70 2.64 6.72
#